data_AF-A0A510DTI0-F1
#
_entry.id   AF-A0A510DTI0-F1
#
_cell.length_a   1.000
_cell.length_b   1.000
_cell.length_c   1.000
_cell.angle_alpha   90.00
_cell.angle_beta   90.00
_cell.angle_gamma   90.00
#
_symmetry.space_group_name_H-M   'P 1'
#
loop_
_entity.id
_entity.type
_entity.pdbx_description
1 polymer ?
#
loop_
_entity_poly.entity_id
_entity_poly.type
_entity_poly.pdbx_seq_one_letter_code
_entity_poly.pdbx_strand_id
1 'polypeptide(L)'
;MKVVKYFVKLTVRDDKGDNPVKFKLVKHEKSEGGTKRKLVDAEEHPFRKLANAREFVNTYAEREGIQCSSFEKKDNVWSKECSSQSGVKYTFEIREQRIVKPKKEKKEEGKKEEKKEGGKEEAKSEQTQQQAQTQETKQRDGEQAQGKQ
;
A
#
# COMPACT_ATOMS: atom_id res chain seq x y z
N MET A 1 7.52 -9.60 19.85
CA MET A 1 7.48 -8.70 18.66
C MET A 1 6.82 -9.42 17.51
N LYS A 2 5.73 -8.87 16.96
CA LYS A 2 5.08 -9.40 15.75
C LYS A 2 5.93 -8.98 14.55
N VAL A 3 6.41 -9.93 13.75
CA VAL A 3 7.15 -9.60 12.53
C VAL A 3 6.13 -9.47 11.41
N VAL A 4 6.14 -8.32 10.74
CA VAL A 4 5.21 -8.00 9.64
C VAL A 4 6.03 -7.80 8.37
N LYS A 5 5.52 -8.29 7.25
CA LYS A 5 6.02 -7.95 5.92
C LYS A 5 4.89 -7.32 5.11
N TYR A 6 5.28 -6.39 4.24
CA TYR A 6 4.39 -5.70 3.34
C TYR A 6 4.72 -6.15 1.92
N PHE A 7 3.72 -6.49 1.13
CA PHE A 7 3.90 -6.93 -0.25
C PHE A 7 3.18 -5.95 -1.16
N VAL A 8 3.92 -5.37 -2.11
CA VAL A 8 3.36 -4.47 -3.12
C VAL A 8 3.05 -5.28 -4.36
N LYS A 9 1.81 -5.21 -4.82
CA LYS A 9 1.33 -5.74 -6.10
C LYS A 9 0.88 -4.58 -6.97
N LEU A 10 1.18 -4.64 -8.27
CA LEU A 10 0.68 -3.71 -9.27
C LEU A 10 -0.19 -4.46 -10.26
N THR A 11 -1.37 -3.92 -10.53
CA THR A 11 -2.30 -4.40 -11.54
C THR A 11 -2.58 -3.27 -12.53
N VAL A 12 -2.61 -3.58 -13.81
CA VAL A 12 -2.96 -2.66 -14.90
C VAL A 12 -4.29 -3.11 -15.48
N ARG A 13 -5.23 -2.19 -15.59
CA ARG A 13 -6.55 -2.44 -16.16
C ARG A 13 -6.63 -1.81 -17.53
N ASP A 14 -6.78 -2.69 -18.52
CA ASP A 14 -6.95 -2.37 -19.94
C ASP A 14 -8.31 -2.92 -20.43
N ASP A 15 -8.63 -2.77 -21.72
CA ASP A 15 -9.85 -3.31 -22.35
C ASP A 15 -10.03 -4.83 -22.17
N LYS A 16 -8.95 -5.55 -21.88
CA LYS A 16 -8.94 -7.01 -21.67
C LYS A 16 -9.12 -7.42 -20.19
N GLY A 17 -9.22 -6.46 -19.28
CA GLY A 17 -9.35 -6.69 -17.83
C GLY A 17 -8.10 -6.36 -17.03
N ASP A 18 -8.06 -6.86 -15.80
CA ASP A 18 -7.01 -6.62 -14.81
C ASP A 18 -5.82 -7.58 -14.98
N ASN A 19 -4.65 -7.03 -15.32
CA ASN A 19 -3.42 -7.77 -15.57
C ASN A 19 -2.34 -7.45 -14.52
N PRO A 20 -1.77 -8.45 -13.81
CA PRO A 20 -0.71 -8.21 -12.84
C PRO A 20 0.63 -7.87 -13.53
N VAL A 21 1.38 -6.93 -12.95
CA VAL A 21 2.71 -6.53 -13.41
C VAL A 21 3.79 -7.21 -12.57
N LYS A 22 4.84 -7.70 -13.24
CA LYS A 22 5.99 -8.31 -12.59
C LYS A 22 7.09 -7.28 -12.33
N PHE A 23 7.61 -7.27 -11.11
CA PHE A 23 8.76 -6.49 -10.68
C PHE A 23 10.05 -7.29 -10.82
N LYS A 24 11.12 -6.62 -11.25
CA LYS A 24 12.47 -7.17 -11.23
C LYS A 24 13.09 -6.99 -9.85
N LEU A 25 13.32 -8.10 -9.15
CA LEU A 25 13.89 -8.15 -7.81
C LEU A 25 15.31 -8.70 -7.82
N VAL A 26 16.17 -8.13 -6.98
CA VAL A 26 17.50 -8.68 -6.75
C VAL A 26 17.41 -9.71 -5.62
N LYS A 27 17.60 -10.99 -5.97
CA LYS A 27 17.68 -12.09 -5.02
C LYS A 27 19.14 -12.45 -4.78
N HIS A 28 19.50 -12.61 -3.51
CA HIS A 28 20.80 -13.09 -3.10
C HIS A 28 20.72 -14.60 -2.90
N GLU A 29 21.53 -15.35 -3.63
CA GLU A 29 21.63 -16.81 -3.52
C GLU A 29 23.01 -17.18 -2.98
N LYS A 30 23.04 -18.04 -1.95
CA LYS A 30 24.31 -18.59 -1.44
C LYS A 30 24.72 -19.76 -2.32
N SER A 31 25.92 -19.66 -2.87
CA SER A 31 26.60 -20.76 -3.56
C SER A 31 27.92 -21.07 -2.84
N GLU A 32 28.53 -22.22 -3.12
CA GLU A 32 29.80 -22.64 -2.49
C GLU A 32 30.92 -21.60 -2.63
N GLY A 33 30.89 -20.75 -3.68
CA GLY A 33 31.84 -19.66 -3.91
C GLY A 33 31.42 -18.28 -3.39
N GLY A 34 30.38 -18.17 -2.56
CA GLY A 34 29.90 -16.91 -1.99
C GLY A 34 28.48 -16.51 -2.42
N THR A 35 28.10 -15.26 -2.14
CA THR A 35 26.73 -14.76 -2.40
C THR A 35 26.65 -14.17 -3.81
N LYS A 36 25.86 -14.80 -4.68
CA LYS A 36 25.58 -14.31 -6.04
C LYS A 36 24.29 -13.49 -6.04
N ARG A 37 24.26 -12.40 -6.82
CA ARG A 37 23.06 -11.58 -7.05
C ARG A 37 22.41 -12.02 -8.36
N LYS A 38 21.14 -12.37 -8.32
CA LYS A 38 20.34 -12.73 -9.50
C LYS A 38 19.12 -11.82 -9.59
N LEU A 39 18.82 -11.33 -10.79
CA LEU A 39 17.56 -10.68 -11.08
C LEU A 39 16.47 -11.74 -11.32
N VAL A 40 15.35 -11.60 -10.62
CA VAL A 40 14.18 -12.48 -10.75
C VAL A 40 12.93 -11.63 -10.94
N ASP A 41 12.03 -12.06 -11.81
CA ASP A 41 10.72 -11.46 -11.96
C ASP A 41 9.77 -12.02 -10.88
N ALA A 42 9.10 -11.15 -10.14
CA ALA A 42 8.04 -11.54 -9.20
C ALA A 42 6.84 -10.59 -9.29
N GLU A 43 5.65 -11.14 -9.10
CA GLU A 43 4.39 -10.36 -9.11
C GLU A 43 4.22 -9.47 -7.87
N GLU A 44 4.96 -9.76 -6.80
CA GLU A 44 4.91 -9.02 -5.54
C GLU A 44 6.31 -8.59 -5.10
N HIS A 45 6.44 -7.33 -4.69
CA HIS A 45 7.67 -6.79 -4.13
C HIS A 45 7.59 -6.73 -2.58
N PRO A 46 8.42 -7.47 -1.84
CA PRO A 46 8.37 -7.50 -0.38
C PRO A 46 9.13 -6.34 0.27
N PHE A 47 8.59 -5.81 1.36
CA PHE A 47 9.16 -4.74 2.19
C PHE A 47 9.03 -5.09 3.68
N ARG A 48 10.01 -4.63 4.48
CA ARG A 48 9.97 -4.80 5.95
C ARG A 48 9.20 -3.70 6.67
N LYS A 49 9.08 -2.52 6.05
CA LYS A 49 8.42 -1.33 6.61
C LYS A 49 7.38 -0.82 5.63
N LEU A 50 6.22 -0.40 6.13
CA LEU A 50 5.14 0.17 5.31
C LEU A 50 5.58 1.47 4.61
N ALA A 51 6.36 2.31 5.29
CA ALA A 51 6.88 3.55 4.71
C ALA A 51 7.64 3.29 3.40
N ASN A 52 8.54 2.31 3.40
CA ASN A 52 9.30 1.93 2.21
C ASN A 52 8.41 1.38 1.08
N ALA A 53 7.34 0.64 1.43
CA ALA A 53 6.39 0.15 0.43
C ALA A 53 5.62 1.30 -0.24
N ARG A 54 5.20 2.30 0.56
CA ARG A 54 4.53 3.50 0.04
C ARG A 54 5.45 4.37 -0.80
N GLU A 55 6.68 4.57 -0.33
CA GLU A 55 7.71 5.31 -1.06
C GLU A 55 7.99 4.65 -2.40
N PHE A 56 8.15 3.32 -2.44
CA PHE A 56 8.32 2.58 -3.68
C PHE A 56 7.19 2.84 -4.68
N VAL A 57 5.93 2.79 -4.24
CA VAL A 57 4.77 3.06 -5.10
C VAL A 57 4.78 4.51 -5.60
N ASN A 58 5.08 5.48 -4.74
CA ASN A 58 5.14 6.89 -5.13
C ASN A 58 6.26 7.12 -6.17
N THR A 59 7.46 6.63 -5.91
CA THR A 59 8.58 6.74 -6.84
C THR A 59 8.30 6.04 -8.17
N TYR A 60 7.62 4.89 -8.15
CA TYR A 60 7.19 4.22 -9.37
C TYR A 60 6.19 5.09 -10.15
N ALA A 61 5.19 5.64 -9.48
CA ALA A 61 4.19 6.49 -10.10
C ALA A 61 4.80 7.77 -10.70
N GLU A 62 5.71 8.41 -9.98
CA GLU A 62 6.44 9.60 -10.45
C GLU A 62 7.31 9.29 -11.66
N ARG A 63 8.01 8.15 -11.65
CA ARG A 63 8.85 7.72 -12.77
C ARG A 63 8.04 7.46 -14.03
N GLU A 64 6.86 6.86 -13.89
CA GLU A 64 5.97 6.57 -15.01
C GLU A 64 5.08 7.77 -15.38
N GLY A 65 5.17 8.88 -14.65
CA GLY A 65 4.39 10.10 -14.91
C GLY A 65 2.88 9.91 -14.73
N ILE A 66 2.44 8.97 -13.89
CA ILE A 66 1.02 8.66 -13.68
C ILE A 66 0.48 9.43 -12.47
N GLN A 67 -0.73 9.96 -12.61
CA GLN A 67 -1.39 10.67 -11.51
C GLN A 67 -2.12 9.68 -10.62
N CYS A 68 -1.91 9.79 -9.31
CA CYS A 68 -2.48 8.86 -8.35
C CYS A 68 -3.32 9.55 -7.28
N SER A 69 -4.32 8.81 -6.81
CA SER A 69 -5.09 9.13 -5.62
C SER A 69 -4.29 8.94 -4.33
N SER A 70 -4.87 9.37 -3.20
CA SER A 70 -4.36 9.05 -1.87
C SER A 70 -4.47 7.55 -1.59
N PHE A 71 -3.62 7.04 -0.71
CA PHE A 71 -3.74 5.65 -0.25
C PHE A 71 -5.02 5.48 0.58
N GLU A 72 -5.86 4.55 0.18
CA GLU A 72 -7.01 4.08 0.94
C GLU A 72 -6.64 2.82 1.70
N LYS A 73 -7.18 2.66 2.92
CA LYS A 73 -6.96 1.46 3.72
C LYS A 73 -8.28 0.71 3.85
N LYS A 74 -8.30 -0.54 3.39
CA LYS A 74 -9.40 -1.48 3.62
C LYS A 74 -8.83 -2.74 4.26
N ASP A 75 -9.29 -3.05 5.48
CA ASP A 75 -8.79 -4.14 6.30
C ASP A 75 -7.26 -4.09 6.50
N ASN A 76 -6.54 -5.04 5.90
CA ASN A 76 -5.07 -5.19 5.96
C ASN A 76 -4.40 -4.84 4.62
N VAL A 77 -5.11 -4.15 3.72
CA VAL A 77 -4.64 -3.77 2.39
C VAL A 77 -4.69 -2.26 2.26
N TRP A 78 -3.58 -1.68 1.79
CA TRP A 78 -3.55 -0.29 1.35
C TRP A 78 -3.61 -0.27 -0.17
N SER A 79 -4.63 0.37 -0.75
CA SER A 79 -4.79 0.51 -2.19
C SER A 79 -4.50 1.94 -2.62
N LYS A 80 -3.95 2.09 -3.82
CA LYS A 80 -3.76 3.38 -4.47
C LYS A 80 -4.06 3.22 -5.96
N GLU A 81 -5.05 3.96 -6.43
CA GLU A 81 -5.44 3.97 -7.83
C GLU A 81 -4.76 5.13 -8.55
N CYS A 82 -4.22 4.84 -9.72
CA CYS A 82 -3.57 5.81 -10.59
C CYS A 82 -4.11 5.72 -12.00
N SER A 83 -4.11 6.84 -12.71
CA SER A 83 -4.54 6.92 -14.10
C SER A 83 -3.43 7.55 -14.93
N SER A 84 -3.16 6.97 -16.09
CA SER A 84 -2.32 7.58 -17.12
C SER A 84 -3.16 8.48 -18.02
N GLN A 85 -2.51 9.44 -18.68
CA GLN A 85 -3.13 10.28 -19.71
C GLN A 85 -3.73 9.46 -20.86
N SER A 86 -3.21 8.25 -21.10
CA SER A 86 -3.69 7.33 -22.14
C SER A 86 -4.95 6.54 -21.75
N GLY A 87 -5.53 6.79 -20.57
CA GLY A 87 -6.75 6.12 -20.09
C GLY A 87 -6.52 4.78 -19.37
N VAL A 88 -5.28 4.29 -19.34
CA VAL A 88 -4.89 3.09 -18.59
C VAL A 88 -4.96 3.35 -17.09
N LYS A 89 -5.60 2.44 -16.35
CA LYS A 89 -5.71 2.50 -14.88
C LYS A 89 -4.74 1.54 -14.23
N TYR A 90 -4.03 2.01 -13.21
CA TYR A 90 -3.07 1.25 -12.43
C TYR A 90 -3.58 1.17 -10.99
N THR A 91 -3.54 -0.01 -10.41
CA THR A 91 -3.90 -0.23 -9.02
C THR A 91 -2.71 -0.83 -8.29
N PHE A 92 -2.22 -0.09 -7.29
CA PHE A 92 -1.20 -0.58 -6.35
C PHE A 92 -1.90 -1.10 -5.10
N GLU A 93 -1.60 -2.34 -4.72
CA GLU A 93 -2.06 -2.94 -3.46
C GLU A 93 -0.84 -3.23 -2.56
N ILE A 94 -0.87 -2.75 -1.32
CA ILE A 94 0.11 -3.08 -0.29
C ILE A 94 -0.57 -3.97 0.75
N ARG A 95 -0.24 -5.26 0.74
CA ARG A 95 -0.81 -6.25 1.66
C ARG A 95 0.06 -6.43 2.88
N GLU A 96 -0.53 -6.32 4.07
CA GLU A 96 0.12 -6.65 5.33
C GLU A 96 0.03 -8.16 5.60
N GLN A 97 1.16 -8.86 5.62
CA GLN A 97 1.23 -10.25 6.07
C GLN A 97 1.97 -10.36 7.40
N ARG A 98 1.28 -10.91 8.39
CA ARG A 98 1.87 -11.27 9.68
C ARG A 98 2.66 -12.56 9.54
N ILE A 99 3.95 -12.50 9.83
CA ILE A 99 4.77 -13.71 9.99
C ILE A 99 4.50 -14.24 11.39
N VAL A 100 3.55 -15.16 11.48
CA VAL A 100 3.46 -16.02 12.66
C VAL A 100 4.66 -16.95 12.58
N LYS A 101 5.60 -16.84 13.53
CA LYS A 101 6.63 -17.88 13.67
C LYS A 101 5.86 -19.20 13.84
N PRO A 102 6.07 -20.21 12.98
CA PRO A 102 5.46 -21.51 13.25
C PRO A 102 5.95 -21.91 14.64
N LYS A 103 5.02 -22.06 15.58
CA LYS A 103 5.34 -22.85 16.77
C LYS A 103 5.75 -24.20 16.21
N LYS A 104 6.91 -24.69 16.66
CA LYS A 104 7.40 -26.02 16.30
C LYS A 104 6.45 -27.02 16.96
N GLU A 105 5.28 -27.23 16.36
CA GLU A 105 4.28 -28.18 16.81
C GLU A 105 4.22 -29.32 15.80
N LYS A 106 4.22 -30.51 16.37
CA LYS A 106 4.24 -31.82 15.72
C LYS A 106 3.18 -31.91 14.63
N LYS A 107 3.56 -32.61 13.56
CA LYS A 107 2.73 -33.26 12.56
C LYS A 107 1.38 -33.75 13.15
N GLU A 108 0.27 -33.25 12.64
CA GLU A 108 -0.92 -34.08 12.41
C GLU A 108 -1.80 -33.48 11.30
N GLU A 109 -2.36 -34.39 10.52
CA GLU A 109 -3.00 -34.22 9.22
C GLU A 109 -4.47 -33.75 9.33
N GLY A 110 -4.94 -33.08 8.28
CA GLY A 110 -6.19 -33.51 7.63
C GLY A 110 -7.45 -32.63 7.76
N LYS A 111 -8.07 -32.44 6.57
CA LYS A 111 -9.49 -32.12 6.26
C LYS A 111 -9.97 -30.67 6.53
N LYS A 112 -10.83 -30.03 5.73
CA LYS A 112 -11.57 -30.24 4.45
C LYS A 112 -12.37 -28.90 4.29
N GLU A 113 -12.37 -28.22 3.12
CA GLU A 113 -13.57 -27.96 2.25
C GLU A 113 -14.85 -27.58 3.04
N GLU A 114 -15.69 -26.58 2.76
CA GLU A 114 -16.08 -25.83 1.54
C GLU A 114 -17.23 -24.85 1.96
N LYS A 115 -17.50 -23.78 1.15
CA LYS A 115 -18.78 -23.05 0.98
C LYS A 115 -19.40 -22.26 2.17
N LYS A 116 -20.18 -21.17 2.02
CA LYS A 116 -20.92 -20.58 0.88
C LYS A 116 -21.30 -19.10 1.16
N GLU A 117 -21.41 -18.36 0.05
CA GLU A 117 -22.31 -17.23 -0.30
C GLU A 117 -23.23 -16.59 0.75
N GLY A 118 -23.29 -15.25 0.70
CA GLY A 118 -24.42 -14.45 1.18
C GLY A 118 -24.32 -13.01 0.68
N GLY A 119 -25.08 -12.67 -0.37
CA GLY A 119 -25.27 -11.30 -0.86
C GLY A 119 -26.71 -10.81 -0.63
N LYS A 120 -26.84 -9.51 -0.29
CA LYS A 120 -27.89 -8.52 -0.63
C LYS A 120 -27.80 -7.39 0.41
N GLU A 121 -27.42 -6.15 0.08
CA GLU A 121 -28.18 -5.09 -0.61
C GLU A 121 -29.32 -4.51 0.26
N GLU A 122 -29.10 -3.28 0.79
CA GLU A 122 -30.05 -2.17 1.02
C GLU A 122 -29.23 -1.02 1.68
N ALA A 123 -28.95 0.08 0.98
CA ALA A 123 -29.78 1.27 0.76
C ALA A 123 -29.81 2.29 1.93
N LYS A 124 -29.16 3.44 1.67
CA LYS A 124 -29.55 4.82 2.02
C LYS A 124 -29.56 5.26 3.51
N SER A 125 -28.69 6.23 3.87
CA SER A 125 -29.12 7.61 4.19
C SER A 125 -27.94 8.55 4.46
N GLU A 126 -28.04 9.72 3.83
CA GLU A 126 -27.43 11.01 4.18
C GLU A 126 -27.68 11.40 5.66
N GLN A 127 -26.69 11.97 6.35
CA GLN A 127 -26.67 13.35 6.88
C GLN A 127 -25.55 13.59 7.92
N THR A 128 -24.68 14.55 7.60
CA THR A 128 -24.19 15.69 8.39
C THR A 128 -24.18 15.64 9.94
N GLN A 129 -22.99 15.81 10.54
CA GLN A 129 -22.64 16.90 11.50
C GLN A 129 -21.21 16.66 12.03
N GLN A 130 -20.25 17.53 11.69
CA GLN A 130 -19.73 18.60 12.56
C GLN A 130 -19.29 18.12 13.94
N GLN A 131 -17.98 18.14 14.17
CA GLN A 131 -17.43 18.52 15.47
C GLN A 131 -16.19 19.40 15.28
N ALA A 132 -16.37 20.66 15.67
CA ALA A 132 -15.33 21.57 16.06
C ALA A 132 -14.75 21.16 17.43
N GLN A 133 -13.45 21.34 17.61
CA GLN A 133 -12.76 21.73 18.86
C GLN A 133 -11.31 22.04 18.45
N THR A 134 -10.91 23.30 18.31
CA THR A 134 -10.54 24.29 19.36
C THR A 134 -9.34 23.85 20.19
N GLN A 135 -8.23 24.58 20.04
CA GLN A 135 -7.33 25.14 21.08
C GLN A 135 -5.96 25.43 20.43
N GLU A 136 -5.19 26.46 20.77
CA GLU A 136 -5.38 27.79 21.35
C GLU A 136 -4.00 28.49 21.19
N THR A 137 -4.01 29.81 21.04
CA THR A 137 -3.01 30.79 21.53
C THR A 137 -1.50 30.64 21.22
N LYS A 138 -0.99 31.59 20.41
CA LYS A 138 -0.11 32.71 20.85
C LYS A 138 0.25 33.60 19.65
N GLN A 139 -0.34 34.79 19.53
CA GLN A 139 0.24 36.06 19.99
C GLN A 139 1.70 36.29 19.56
N ARG A 140 1.94 37.13 18.54
CA ARG A 140 2.17 38.57 18.75
C ARG A 140 2.22 39.32 17.41
N ASP A 141 1.25 40.20 17.29
CA ASP A 141 1.20 41.38 16.44
C ASP A 141 2.22 42.43 16.92
N GLY A 142 2.58 43.37 16.07
CA GLY A 142 3.50 44.45 16.44
C GLY A 142 4.11 45.23 15.28
N GLU A 143 3.27 45.58 14.31
CA GLU A 143 3.50 46.69 13.39
C GLU A 143 3.54 48.01 14.16
N GLN A 144 4.53 48.88 13.91
CA GLN A 144 4.24 50.31 13.73
C GLN A 144 5.40 51.07 13.09
N ALA A 145 5.01 51.83 12.08
CA ALA A 145 5.82 52.77 11.32
C ALA A 145 5.81 54.18 11.95
N GLN A 146 6.78 54.97 11.45
CA GLN A 146 6.85 56.44 11.40
C GLN A 146 7.23 57.25 12.66
N GLY A 147 8.22 58.13 12.48
CA GLY A 147 8.10 59.53 12.92
C GLY A 147 9.35 60.19 13.51
N LYS A 148 9.94 61.10 12.71
CA LYS A 148 10.63 62.36 13.08
C LYS A 148 11.74 62.34 14.13
N GLN A 149 12.94 62.76 13.71
CA GLN A 149 13.47 64.11 13.92
C GLN A 149 14.64 64.38 12.98
#